data_AF-A0A420AYK0-F1
#
_entry.id   AF-A0A420AYK0-F1
#
_cell.length_a   1.000
_cell.length_b   1.000
_cell.length_c   1.000
_cell.angle_alpha   90.00
_cell.angle_beta   90.00
_cell.angle_gamma   90.00
#
_symmetry.space_group_name_H-M   'P 1'
#
loop_
_entity.id
_entity.type
_entity.pdbx_description
1 polymer ?
#
loop_
_entity_poly.entity_id
_entity_poly.type
_entity_poly.pdbx_seq_one_letter_code
_entity_poly.pdbx_strand_id
1 'polypeptide(L)'
;MRKRLIVVMALAICAVACNSKKENGIPVVNLEALNAIPLDHSIDTLAKGTAFIDVTLPPNARIDELSQQELGLLKAAAYRFYHHVTLTDNQYKVDIKDPKSLHISDQVVKAYELAILNTNHFADSMARAGQTIQLPVVNEEYINNLLK
;
A
#
# COMPACT_ATOMS: atom_id res chain seq x y z
N MET A 1 40.96 54.92 25.26
CA MET A 1 41.34 54.47 23.89
C MET A 1 40.82 53.06 23.64
N ARG A 2 40.51 52.73 22.38
CA ARG A 2 39.83 51.52 21.82
C ARG A 2 38.30 51.57 22.01
N LYS A 3 37.45 51.98 21.06
CA LYS A 3 37.30 51.79 19.60
C LYS A 3 37.08 50.33 19.16
N ARG A 4 35.88 50.10 18.57
CA ARG A 4 35.45 49.08 17.58
C ARG A 4 35.04 47.72 18.18
N LEU A 5 34.01 46.98 17.71
CA LEU A 5 33.23 47.03 16.46
C LEU A 5 31.89 46.27 16.69
N ILE A 6 30.80 46.75 16.11
CA ILE A 6 29.56 46.00 15.84
C ILE A 6 29.85 44.99 14.69
N VAL A 7 29.20 43.84 14.65
CA VAL A 7 28.44 43.31 13.47
C VAL A 7 27.98 41.86 13.71
N VAL A 8 26.66 41.73 13.62
CA VAL A 8 25.80 40.57 13.42
C VAL A 8 26.41 39.51 12.49
N MET A 9 26.45 38.24 12.91
CA MET A 9 26.72 37.11 12.00
C MET A 9 25.54 36.13 12.02
N ALA A 10 24.68 36.37 11.04
CA ALA A 10 23.74 35.49 10.34
C ALA A 10 23.54 34.05 10.82
N LEU A 11 22.27 33.77 11.16
CA LEU A 11 21.57 32.52 10.89
C LEU A 11 21.84 32.05 9.45
N ALA A 12 22.42 30.87 9.31
CA ALA A 12 22.33 30.05 8.11
C ALA A 12 22.63 28.59 8.47
N ILE A 13 21.67 27.91 9.11
CA ILE A 13 21.68 26.45 9.14
C ILE A 13 20.74 25.99 8.04
N CYS A 14 21.38 25.59 6.96
CA CYS A 14 20.92 24.84 5.81
C CYS A 14 19.49 24.31 5.91
N ALA A 15 18.60 24.92 5.14
CA ALA A 15 17.48 24.21 4.57
C ALA A 15 18.05 23.06 3.72
N VAL A 16 18.19 21.88 4.34
CA VAL A 16 18.16 20.64 3.58
C VAL A 16 16.72 20.53 3.10
N ALA A 17 16.48 21.12 1.94
CA ALA A 17 15.32 20.78 1.14
C ALA A 17 15.43 19.27 0.88
N CYS A 18 14.72 18.49 1.71
CA CYS A 18 14.26 17.18 1.31
C CYS A 18 13.39 17.40 0.09
N ASN A 19 14.05 17.41 -1.08
CA ASN A 19 13.40 17.31 -2.36
C ASN A 19 12.98 15.83 -2.49
N SER A 20 12.01 15.42 -1.66
CA SER A 20 11.28 14.19 -1.89
C SER A 20 10.53 14.42 -3.19
N LYS A 21 11.15 13.97 -4.29
CA LYS A 21 10.42 13.68 -5.52
C LYS A 21 9.13 12.99 -5.08
N LYS A 22 7.99 13.61 -5.40
CA LYS A 22 6.71 12.92 -5.34
C LYS A 22 6.81 11.81 -6.37
N GLU A 23 7.35 10.67 -5.94
CA GLU A 23 7.03 9.41 -6.57
C GLU A 23 5.51 9.36 -6.56
N ASN A 24 4.92 9.17 -7.73
CA ASN A 24 3.49 8.96 -7.88
C ASN A 24 3.15 7.78 -6.98
N GLY A 25 2.69 8.09 -5.77
CA GLY A 25 2.42 7.11 -4.74
C GLY A 25 1.29 6.26 -5.27
N ILE A 26 1.63 5.09 -5.80
CA ILE A 26 0.70 3.98 -5.83
C ILE A 26 0.23 3.89 -4.38
N PRO A 27 -1.08 4.08 -4.09
CA PRO A 27 -1.55 4.07 -2.73
C PRO A 27 -1.02 2.80 -2.08
N VAL A 28 -0.27 2.94 -0.99
CA VAL A 28 0.07 1.80 -0.15
C VAL A 28 -1.27 1.16 0.15
N VAL A 29 -1.54 -0.01 -0.41
CA VAL A 29 -2.75 -0.77 -0.10
C VAL A 29 -2.55 -1.20 1.34
N ASN A 30 -2.95 -0.32 2.26
CA ASN A 30 -3.06 -0.65 3.65
C ASN A 30 -4.17 -1.70 3.72
N LEU A 31 -3.76 -2.95 3.95
CA LEU A 31 -4.64 -4.10 4.08
C LEU A 31 -5.84 -3.78 4.99
N GLU A 32 -5.58 -3.10 6.11
CA GLU A 32 -6.60 -2.70 7.07
C GLU A 32 -7.55 -1.64 6.50
N ALA A 33 -7.02 -0.65 5.78
CA ALA A 33 -7.84 0.40 5.17
C ALA A 33 -8.77 -0.16 4.08
N LEU A 34 -8.28 -1.12 3.28
CA LEU A 34 -9.11 -1.78 2.28
C LEU A 34 -10.22 -2.61 2.92
N ASN A 35 -9.92 -3.28 4.04
CA ASN A 35 -10.88 -4.10 4.77
C ASN A 35 -11.92 -3.27 5.54
N ALA A 36 -11.56 -2.07 5.98
CA ALA A 36 -12.39 -1.22 6.83
C ALA A 36 -13.62 -0.60 6.11
N ILE A 37 -13.59 -0.51 4.79
CA ILE A 37 -14.67 0.15 4.03
C ILE A 37 -15.61 -0.94 3.49
N PRO A 38 -16.88 -1.01 3.92
CA PRO A 38 -17.81 -2.04 3.49
C PRO A 38 -18.26 -1.84 2.03
N LEU A 39 -18.66 -2.95 1.41
CA LEU A 39 -19.38 -2.97 0.14
C LEU A 39 -20.90 -2.97 0.39
N ASP A 40 -21.64 -2.30 -0.47
CA ASP A 40 -23.11 -2.35 -0.45
C ASP A 40 -23.70 -3.54 -1.23
N HIS A 41 -22.85 -4.33 -1.88
CA HIS A 41 -23.20 -5.51 -2.66
C HIS A 41 -22.14 -6.61 -2.56
N SER A 42 -22.53 -7.86 -2.81
CA SER A 42 -21.58 -8.98 -2.87
C SER A 42 -20.74 -8.93 -4.14
N ILE A 43 -19.44 -9.19 -4.00
CA ILE A 43 -18.49 -9.34 -5.11
C ILE A 43 -18.05 -10.79 -5.32
N ASP A 44 -18.71 -11.78 -4.74
CA ASP A 44 -18.29 -13.19 -4.76
C ASP A 44 -18.01 -13.71 -6.17
N THR A 45 -18.92 -13.46 -7.11
CA THR A 45 -18.75 -13.86 -8.51
C THR A 45 -17.52 -13.21 -9.15
N LEU A 46 -17.27 -11.95 -8.84
CA LEU A 46 -16.12 -11.22 -9.34
C LEU A 46 -14.83 -11.72 -8.69
N ALA A 47 -14.78 -11.83 -7.36
CA ALA A 47 -13.59 -12.22 -6.62
C ALA A 47 -13.18 -13.68 -6.85
N LYS A 48 -14.14 -14.62 -6.81
CA LYS A 48 -13.90 -16.07 -6.91
C LYS A 48 -13.96 -16.61 -8.34
N GLY A 49 -14.50 -15.83 -9.28
CA GLY A 49 -14.59 -16.21 -10.68
C GLY A 49 -13.29 -15.96 -11.45
N THR A 50 -13.37 -16.11 -12.78
CA THR A 50 -12.25 -15.92 -13.73
C THR A 50 -12.42 -14.67 -14.59
N ALA A 51 -13.39 -13.80 -14.27
CA ALA A 51 -13.56 -12.53 -14.98
C ALA A 51 -12.28 -11.71 -14.88
N PHE A 52 -11.81 -11.17 -16.00
CA PHE A 52 -10.61 -10.35 -16.01
C PHE A 52 -10.85 -9.04 -15.25
N ILE A 53 -10.00 -8.74 -14.27
CA ILE A 53 -10.09 -7.53 -13.46
C ILE A 53 -8.98 -6.58 -13.86
N ASP A 54 -9.38 -5.40 -14.29
CA ASP A 54 -8.49 -4.26 -14.42
C ASP A 54 -8.95 -3.15 -13.49
N VAL A 55 -8.00 -2.51 -12.82
CA VAL A 55 -8.28 -1.45 -11.85
C VAL A 55 -7.46 -0.24 -12.25
N THR A 56 -8.14 0.75 -12.81
CA THR A 56 -7.52 2.04 -13.13
C THR A 56 -8.00 3.05 -12.10
N LEU A 57 -7.13 3.43 -11.18
CA LEU A 57 -7.40 4.48 -10.20
C LEU A 57 -6.75 5.80 -10.65
N PRO A 58 -7.41 6.95 -10.43
CA PRO A 58 -6.78 8.24 -10.68
C PRO A 58 -5.53 8.44 -9.79
N PRO A 59 -4.57 9.27 -10.22
CA PRO A 59 -3.43 9.64 -9.38
C PRO A 59 -3.91 10.25 -8.06
N ASN A 60 -3.40 9.73 -6.93
CA ASN A 60 -3.82 10.10 -5.57
C ASN A 60 -5.25 9.67 -5.18
N ALA A 61 -5.83 8.68 -5.87
CA ALA A 61 -7.09 8.09 -5.44
C ALA A 61 -7.01 7.66 -3.96
N ARG A 62 -8.01 8.07 -3.19
CA ARG A 62 -8.17 7.63 -1.81
C ARG A 62 -9.24 6.56 -1.76
N ILE A 63 -8.98 5.49 -1.02
CA ILE A 63 -9.88 4.32 -0.96
C ILE A 63 -11.27 4.72 -0.45
N ASP A 64 -11.35 5.68 0.47
CA ASP A 64 -12.59 6.23 1.04
C ASP A 64 -13.39 7.12 0.06
N GLU A 65 -12.79 7.52 -1.07
CA GLU A 65 -13.43 8.34 -2.09
C GLU A 65 -13.82 7.53 -3.34
N LEU A 66 -13.52 6.23 -3.36
CA LEU A 66 -13.89 5.35 -4.47
C LEU A 66 -15.40 5.10 -4.52
N SER A 67 -15.93 5.00 -5.72
CA SER A 67 -17.27 4.45 -5.91
C SER A 67 -17.33 2.99 -5.46
N GLN A 68 -18.54 2.49 -5.14
CA GLN A 68 -18.73 1.09 -4.76
C GLN A 68 -18.29 0.11 -5.85
N GLN A 69 -18.42 0.49 -7.12
CA GLN A 69 -17.92 -0.31 -8.24
C GLN A 69 -16.39 -0.37 -8.28
N GLU A 70 -15.71 0.77 -8.13
CA GLU A 70 -14.24 0.82 -8.10
C GLU A 70 -13.68 0.09 -6.88
N LEU A 71 -14.30 0.28 -5.71
CA LEU A 71 -13.95 -0.44 -4.49
C LEU A 71 -14.16 -1.95 -4.66
N GLY A 72 -15.26 -2.37 -5.30
CA GLY A 72 -15.53 -3.79 -5.59
C GLY A 72 -14.48 -4.42 -6.50
N LEU A 73 -14.05 -3.71 -7.55
CA LEU A 73 -12.95 -4.16 -8.43
C LEU A 73 -11.63 -4.26 -7.67
N LEU A 74 -11.31 -3.25 -6.85
CA LEU A 74 -10.09 -3.21 -6.03
C LEU A 74 -10.08 -4.34 -5.00
N LYS A 75 -11.18 -4.58 -4.29
CA LYS A 75 -11.32 -5.66 -3.31
C LYS A 75 -11.29 -7.04 -3.97
N ALA A 76 -11.90 -7.22 -5.13
CA ALA A 76 -11.86 -8.48 -5.86
C ALA A 76 -10.44 -8.82 -6.37
N ALA A 77 -9.72 -7.83 -6.89
CA ALA A 77 -8.32 -8.01 -7.28
C ALA A 77 -7.45 -8.35 -6.06
N ALA A 78 -7.64 -7.63 -4.95
CA ALA A 78 -6.98 -7.90 -3.68
C ALA A 78 -7.27 -9.31 -3.16
N TYR A 79 -8.53 -9.77 -3.22
CA TYR A 79 -8.93 -11.11 -2.80
C TYR A 79 -8.11 -12.17 -3.53
N ARG A 80 -8.02 -12.08 -4.86
CA ARG A 80 -7.27 -13.03 -5.68
C ARG A 80 -5.76 -12.93 -5.44
N PHE A 81 -5.21 -11.74 -5.29
CA PHE A 81 -3.77 -11.55 -5.04
C PHE A 81 -3.34 -12.04 -3.65
N TYR A 82 -4.06 -11.64 -2.59
CA TYR A 82 -3.66 -11.90 -1.20
C TYR A 82 -3.82 -13.36 -0.78
N HIS A 83 -4.55 -14.19 -1.53
CA HIS A 83 -4.50 -15.66 -1.39
C HIS A 83 -3.09 -16.23 -1.60
N HIS A 84 -2.22 -15.50 -2.29
CA HIS A 84 -0.84 -15.87 -2.56
C HIS A 84 0.17 -15.17 -1.63
N VAL A 85 -0.31 -14.48 -0.60
CA VAL A 85 0.54 -13.73 0.33
C VAL A 85 0.57 -14.43 1.67
N THR A 86 1.78 -14.64 2.18
CA THR A 86 2.02 -15.19 3.52
C THR A 86 2.88 -14.23 4.33
N LEU A 87 2.73 -14.24 5.65
CA LEU A 87 3.62 -13.53 6.56
C LEU A 87 4.62 -14.52 7.16
N THR A 88 5.91 -14.26 7.04
CA THR A 88 6.98 -15.07 7.66
C THR A 88 8.06 -14.13 8.19
N ASP A 89 8.48 -14.31 9.43
CA ASP A 89 9.50 -13.45 10.07
C ASP A 89 9.17 -11.95 9.99
N ASN A 90 7.89 -11.61 10.18
CA ASN A 90 7.35 -10.24 10.06
C ASN A 90 7.58 -9.59 8.67
N GLN A 91 7.64 -10.42 7.63
CA GLN A 91 7.79 -10.02 6.24
C GLN A 91 6.75 -10.71 5.37
N TYR A 92 6.05 -9.95 4.55
CA TYR A 92 5.17 -10.53 3.55
C TYR A 92 5.97 -11.17 2.42
N LYS A 93 5.54 -12.36 2.00
CA LYS A 93 6.06 -13.10 0.86
C LYS A 93 4.93 -13.38 -0.10
N VAL A 94 5.17 -13.09 -1.38
CA VAL A 94 4.23 -13.33 -2.48
C VAL A 94 4.67 -14.61 -3.21
N ASP A 95 3.79 -15.60 -3.30
CA ASP A 95 4.02 -16.87 -4.04
C ASP A 95 3.00 -17.02 -5.18
N ILE A 96 3.27 -16.33 -6.28
CA ILE A 96 2.49 -16.39 -7.52
C ILE A 96 3.33 -17.08 -8.59
N LYS A 97 2.99 -18.33 -8.92
CA LYS A 97 3.71 -19.13 -9.94
C LYS A 97 3.38 -18.70 -11.37
N ASP A 98 2.12 -18.32 -11.60
CA ASP A 98 1.63 -17.81 -12.88
C ASP A 98 0.71 -16.61 -12.63
N PRO A 99 1.19 -15.36 -12.81
CA PRO A 99 0.39 -14.16 -12.60
C PRO A 99 -0.88 -14.10 -13.45
N LYS A 100 -0.89 -14.74 -14.63
CA LYS A 100 -2.06 -14.75 -15.51
C LYS A 100 -3.21 -15.57 -14.94
N SER A 101 -2.92 -16.55 -14.09
CA SER A 101 -3.93 -17.37 -13.41
C SER A 101 -4.81 -16.57 -12.46
N LEU A 102 -4.37 -15.38 -12.05
CA LEU A 102 -5.17 -14.49 -11.21
C LEU A 102 -6.30 -13.80 -12.00
N HIS A 103 -6.22 -13.80 -13.34
CA HIS A 103 -7.13 -13.02 -14.20
C HIS A 103 -7.21 -11.55 -13.77
N ILE A 104 -6.07 -10.96 -13.41
CA ILE A 104 -5.88 -9.55 -13.05
C ILE A 104 -4.93 -8.93 -14.07
N SER A 105 -5.09 -7.64 -14.38
CA SER A 105 -4.13 -6.93 -15.22
C SER A 105 -2.72 -6.89 -14.60
N ASP A 106 -1.69 -7.03 -15.43
CA ASP A 106 -0.29 -7.03 -14.99
C ASP A 106 0.07 -5.77 -14.20
N GLN A 107 -0.54 -4.63 -14.55
CA GLN A 107 -0.32 -3.36 -13.84
C GLN A 107 -0.84 -3.43 -12.40
N VAL A 108 -2.00 -4.04 -12.18
CA VAL A 108 -2.59 -4.17 -10.84
C VAL A 108 -1.80 -5.17 -10.00
N VAL A 109 -1.36 -6.30 -10.58
CA VAL A 109 -0.47 -7.24 -9.88
C VAL A 109 0.81 -6.53 -9.41
N LYS A 110 1.48 -5.80 -10.30
CA LYS A 110 2.69 -5.03 -9.96
C LYS A 110 2.44 -3.97 -8.89
N ALA A 111 1.26 -3.34 -8.90
CA ALA A 111 0.89 -2.37 -7.88
C ALA A 111 0.80 -3.03 -6.49
N TYR A 112 0.19 -4.22 -6.38
CA TYR A 112 0.15 -4.95 -5.11
C TYR A 112 1.52 -5.48 -4.69
N GLU A 113 2.34 -6.00 -5.60
CA GLU A 113 3.72 -6.40 -5.30
C GLU A 113 4.54 -5.22 -4.75
N LEU A 114 4.40 -4.04 -5.36
CA LEU A 114 5.07 -2.82 -4.87
C LEU A 114 4.53 -2.40 -3.50
N ALA A 115 3.22 -2.50 -3.26
CA ALA A 115 2.63 -2.20 -1.96
C ALA A 115 3.17 -3.13 -0.87
N ILE A 116 3.33 -4.42 -1.17
CA ILE A 116 3.94 -5.42 -0.28
C ILE A 116 5.40 -5.07 0.02
N LEU A 117 6.19 -4.79 -1.03
CA LEU A 117 7.59 -4.40 -0.90
C LEU A 117 7.76 -3.15 -0.02
N ASN A 118 6.95 -2.13 -0.26
CA ASN A 118 7.00 -0.88 0.52
C ASN A 118 6.58 -1.10 1.97
N THR A 119 5.59 -1.95 2.23
CA THR A 119 5.14 -2.27 3.60
C THR A 119 6.23 -3.02 4.38
N ASN A 120 6.89 -3.99 3.73
CA ASN A 120 8.05 -4.68 4.27
C ASN A 120 9.21 -3.73 4.59
N HIS A 121 9.55 -2.84 3.66
CA HIS A 121 10.60 -1.83 3.87
C HIS A 121 10.27 -0.86 5.00
N PHE A 122 9.00 -0.44 5.11
CA PHE A 122 8.53 0.34 6.23
C PHE A 122 8.72 -0.42 7.54
N ALA A 123 8.32 -1.69 7.61
CA ALA A 123 8.52 -2.51 8.80
C ALA A 123 9.98 -2.62 9.22
N ASP A 124 10.88 -2.86 8.27
CA ASP A 124 12.32 -2.90 8.54
C ASP A 124 12.85 -1.56 9.05
N SER A 125 12.37 -0.44 8.49
CA SER A 125 12.77 0.89 8.91
C SER A 125 12.38 1.20 10.35
N MET A 126 11.18 0.76 10.76
CA MET A 126 10.67 0.94 12.11
C MET A 126 11.45 0.06 13.09
N ALA A 127 11.72 -1.19 12.71
CA ALA A 127 12.55 -2.11 13.50
C ALA A 127 13.97 -1.55 13.72
N ARG A 128 14.61 -1.00 12.67
CA ARG A 128 15.93 -0.33 12.79
C ARG A 128 15.90 0.92 13.67
N ALA A 129 14.78 1.62 13.72
CA ALA A 129 14.57 2.76 14.62
C ALA A 129 14.28 2.34 16.08
N GLY A 130 14.36 1.03 16.39
CA GLY A 130 14.06 0.49 17.72
C GLY A 130 12.57 0.41 18.04
N GLN A 131 11.69 0.59 17.05
CA GLN A 131 10.26 0.47 17.21
C GLN A 131 9.82 -0.95 16.86
N THR A 132 9.05 -1.57 17.76
CA THR A 132 8.45 -2.88 17.47
C THR A 132 7.16 -2.66 16.70
N ILE A 133 7.14 -3.08 15.45
CA ILE A 133 5.89 -3.19 14.67
C ILE A 133 5.67 -4.65 14.29
N GLN A 134 4.42 -5.09 14.37
CA GLN A 134 4.00 -6.41 13.92
C GLN A 134 3.03 -6.23 12.76
N LEU A 135 3.38 -6.78 11.61
CA LEU A 135 2.51 -6.77 10.45
C LEU A 135 1.36 -7.77 10.68
N PRO A 136 0.13 -7.43 10.27
CA PRO A 136 -1.00 -8.33 10.41
C PRO A 136 -0.84 -9.56 9.51
N VAL A 137 -1.32 -10.71 9.97
CA VAL A 137 -1.34 -11.93 9.15
C VAL A 137 -2.45 -11.81 8.11
N VAL A 138 -2.16 -12.16 6.86
CA VAL A 138 -3.17 -12.39 5.82
C VAL A 138 -3.77 -13.77 6.06
N ASN A 139 -4.87 -13.82 6.81
CA ASN A 139 -5.59 -15.06 7.15
C ASN A 139 -6.92 -15.17 6.38
N GLU A 140 -7.61 -16.31 6.50
CA GLU A 140 -8.91 -16.51 5.86
C GLU A 140 -9.95 -15.47 6.28
N GLU A 141 -9.90 -14.99 7.52
CA GLU A 141 -10.81 -13.94 8.00
C GLU A 141 -10.61 -12.64 7.23
N TYR A 142 -9.37 -12.19 7.09
CA TYR A 142 -9.00 -11.02 6.29
C TYR A 142 -9.50 -11.16 4.85
N ILE A 143 -9.19 -12.29 4.22
CA ILE A 143 -9.57 -12.58 2.85
C ILE A 143 -11.10 -12.60 2.68
N ASN A 144 -11.83 -13.21 3.61
CA ASN A 144 -13.29 -13.26 3.57
C ASN A 144 -13.93 -11.89 3.84
N ASN A 145 -13.29 -11.02 4.60
CA ASN A 145 -13.79 -9.67 4.85
C ASN A 145 -13.60 -8.75 3.63
N LEU A 146 -12.66 -9.05 2.71
CA LEU A 146 -12.60 -8.37 1.41
C LEU A 146 -13.86 -8.58 0.57
N LEU A 147 -14.67 -9.62 0.84
CA LEU A 147 -15.91 -9.89 0.11
C LEU A 147 -17.11 -9.07 0.62
N LYS A 148 -16.92 -8.29 1.69
CA LYS A 148 -17.97 -7.57 2.41
C LYS A 148 -17.79 -6.05 2.33
#